data_AF-A0A937DV56-F1
#
_entry.id   AF-A0A937DV56-F1
#
_cell.length_a   1.000
_cell.length_b   1.000
_cell.length_c   1.000
_cell.angle_alpha   90.00
_cell.angle_beta   90.00
_cell.angle_gamma   90.00
#
_symmetry.space_group_name_H-M   'P 1'
#
loop_
_entity.id
_entity.type
_entity.pdbx_description
1 polymer ?
#
loop_
_entity_poly.entity_id
_entity_poly.type
_entity_poly.pdbx_seq_one_letter_code
_entity_poly.pdbx_strand_id
1 'polypeptide(L)' 'MTATNRRLATILFADIDGYSRMMRADEERTLVDLHAHLAELVAPVVERFHG' A
#
# COMPACT_ATOMS: atom_id res chain seq x y z
N MET A 1 -24.09 -5.36 -22.75
CA MET A 1 -23.34 -4.11 -22.48
C MET A 1 -23.40 -3.85 -20.99
N THR A 2 -22.31 -4.05 -20.25
CA THR A 2 -22.26 -3.69 -18.83
C THR A 2 -22.17 -2.17 -18.72
N ALA A 3 -23.13 -1.55 -18.04
CA ALA A 3 -23.10 -0.10 -17.84
C ALA A 3 -21.93 0.27 -16.93
N THR A 4 -21.09 1.21 -17.35
CA THR A 4 -19.99 1.72 -16.53
C THR A 4 -20.56 2.52 -15.35
N ASN A 5 -20.32 2.06 -14.11
CA ASN A 5 -20.75 2.76 -12.90
C ASN A 5 -19.80 3.93 -12.61
N ARG A 6 -20.27 5.17 -12.82
CA ARG A 6 -19.53 6.40 -12.52
C ARG A 6 -20.07 7.02 -11.22
N ARG A 7 -19.18 7.27 -10.27
CA ARG A 7 -19.49 7.95 -8.99
C ARG A 7 -18.36 8.89 -8.59
N LEU A 8 -18.67 9.87 -7.74
CA LEU A 8 -17.66 10.68 -7.05
C LEU A 8 -16.98 9.84 -5.96
N ALA A 9 -15.65 9.89 -5.88
CA ALA A 9 -14.86 9.15 -4.89
C ALA A 9 -13.57 9.91 -4.55
N THR A 10 -13.06 9.67 -3.34
CA THR A 10 -11.71 10.11 -2.93
C THR A 10 -10.68 9.09 -3.44
N ILE A 11 -9.51 9.58 -3.88
CA ILE A 11 -8.38 8.75 -4.30
C ILE A 11 -7.17 9.11 -3.44
N LEU A 12 -6.54 8.10 -2.83
CA LEU A 12 -5.32 8.23 -2.02
C LEU A 12 -4.14 7.56 -2.75
N PHE A 13 -2.97 8.18 -2.66
CA PHE A 13 -1.69 7.60 -3.07
C PHE A 13 -0.67 7.75 -1.95
N ALA A 14 0.11 6.71 -1.70
CA ALA A 14 1.23 6.70 -0.77
C ALA A 14 2.37 5.87 -1.37
N ASP A 15 3.61 6.27 -1.10
CA ASP A 15 4.82 5.61 -1.57
C ASP A 15 5.80 5.41 -0.41
N ILE A 16 6.74 4.48 -0.59
CA ILE A 16 7.77 4.15 0.39
C ILE A 16 9.04 4.89 0.01
N ASP A 17 9.34 5.95 0.76
CA ASP A 17 10.57 6.70 0.54
C ASP A 17 11.81 5.81 0.69
N GLY A 18 12.76 5.97 -0.24
CA GLY A 18 14.00 5.22 -0.22
C GLY A 18 13.88 3.73 -0.50
N TYR A 19 12.72 3.20 -0.93
CA TYR A 19 12.53 1.77 -1.20
C TYR A 19 13.64 1.16 -2.07
N SER A 20 13.98 1.81 -3.19
CA SER A 20 15.04 1.32 -4.08
C SER A 20 16.43 1.26 -3.40
N ARG A 21 16.69 2.14 -2.43
CA ARG A 21 17.94 2.14 -1.67
C ARG A 21 17.98 0.98 -0.69
N MET A 22 16.86 0.73 0.01
CA MET A 22 16.73 -0.40 0.94
C MET A 22 16.84 -1.72 0.20
N MET A 23 16.13 -1.87 -0.92
CA MET A 23 16.21 -3.05 -1.79
C MET A 23 17.62 -3.33 -2.30
N ARG A 24 18.38 -2.28 -2.67
CA ARG A 24 19.78 -2.46 -3.08
C ARG A 24 20.68 -2.92 -1.93
N ALA A 25 20.39 -2.49 -0.71
CA ALA A 25 21.21 -2.80 0.46
C ALA A 25 20.95 -4.23 0.98
N ASP A 26 19.68 -4.63 1.06
CA ASP A 26 19.25 -5.95 1.52
C ASP A 26 17.82 -6.23 1.02
N GLU A 27 17.70 -7.03 -0.04
CA GLU A 27 16.43 -7.33 -0.69
C GLU A 27 15.50 -8.17 0.19
N GLU A 28 16.01 -9.29 0.73
CA GLU A 28 15.20 -10.23 1.53
C GLU A 28 14.64 -9.55 2.77
N ARG A 29 15.48 -8.80 3.49
CA ARG A 29 15.04 -8.06 4.67
C ARG A 29 14.01 -6.99 4.31
N THR A 30 14.24 -6.24 3.23
CA THR A 30 13.31 -5.19 2.80
C THR A 30 11.93 -5.79 2.47
N LEU A 31 11.87 -6.97 1.85
CA LEU A 31 10.60 -7.64 1.56
C LEU A 31 9.89 -8.11 2.83
N VAL A 32 10.61 -8.68 3.79
CA VAL A 32 10.02 -9.11 5.07
C VAL A 32 9.46 -7.91 5.83
N ASP A 33 10.26 -6.86 5.97
CA ASP A 33 9.87 -5.65 6.68
C ASP A 33 8.68 -4.97 5.98
N LEU A 34 8.68 -4.89 4.65
CA LEU A 34 7.57 -4.34 3.87
C LEU A 34 6.26 -5.10 4.13
N HIS A 35 6.27 -6.43 4.00
CA HIS A 35 5.06 -7.22 4.22
C HIS A 35 4.52 -7.07 5.64
N ALA A 36 5.40 -7.03 6.64
CA ALA A 36 5.01 -6.79 8.03
C ALA A 36 4.35 -5.42 8.20
N HIS A 37 4.95 -4.34 7.69
CA HIS A 37 4.38 -3.00 7.78
C HIS A 37 3.03 -2.88 7.05
N LEU A 38 2.89 -3.50 5.88
CA LEU A 38 1.61 -3.51 5.17
C LEU A 38 0.52 -4.22 5.97
N ALA A 39 0.84 -5.37 6.58
CA ALA A 39 -0.11 -6.16 7.35
C ALA A 39 -0.47 -5.53 8.70
N GLU A 40 0.51 -4.99 9.41
CA GLU A 40 0.34 -4.52 10.80
C GLU A 40 -0.08 -3.06 10.89
N LEU A 41 0.24 -2.23 9.89
CA LEU A 41 -0.02 -0.79 9.94
C LEU A 41 -0.97 -0.32 8.85
N VAL A 42 -0.73 -0.68 7.58
CA VAL A 42 -1.49 -0.11 6.46
C VAL A 42 -2.88 -0.75 6.32
N ALA A 43 -2.95 -2.08 6.27
CA ALA A 43 -4.21 -2.80 6.08
C ALA A 43 -5.24 -2.47 7.18
N PRO A 44 -4.90 -2.39 8.48
CA PRO A 44 -5.86 -2.02 9.52
C PRO A 44 -6.41 -0.61 9.37
N VAL A 45 -5.60 0.35 8.87
CA VAL A 45 -6.06 1.73 8.64
C VAL A 45 -7.06 1.77 7.49
N VAL A 46 -6.74 1.14 6.36
CA VAL A 46 -7.63 1.04 5.20
C VAL A 46 -8.96 0.38 5.59
N GLU A 47 -8.89 -0.71 6.35
CA GLU A 47 -10.08 -1.42 6.83
C GLU A 47 -10.93 -0.54 7.77
N ARG A 48 -10.29 0.13 8.74
CA ARG A 48 -10.97 1.01 9.70
C ARG A 48 -11.77 2.13 9.03
N PHE A 49 -11.29 2.64 7.91
CA PHE A 49 -11.94 3.74 7.19
C PHE A 49 -12.79 3.30 5.99
N HIS A 50 -12.91 1.98 5.75
CA HIS A 50 -13.69 1.39 4.67
C HIS A 50 -13.25 1.81 3.26
N GLY A 51 -11.96 2.07 3.08
CA GLY A 51 -11.36 2.57 1.84
C GLY A 51 -10.07 3.33 2.08
#